data_AF-A0A248K4C6-F1
#
_entry.id   AF-A0A248K4C6-F1
#
_cell.length_a   1.000
_cell.length_b   1.000
_cell.length_c   1.000
_cell.angle_alpha   90.00
_cell.angle_beta   90.00
_cell.angle_gamma   90.00
#
_symmetry.space_group_name_H-M   'P 1'
#
loop_
_entity.id
_entity.type
_entity.pdbx_description
1 polymer ?
#
loop_
_entity_poly.entity_id
_entity_poly.type
_entity_poly.pdbx_seq_one_letter_code
_entity_poly.pdbx_strand_id
1 'polypeptide(L)' 'MAKTIKITQTRSAIGRLPKHKATLLGLGLRRIGHTVEREDTPAVRGMVNAVSFMVKVEE' A
#
# COMPACT_ATOMS: atom_id res chain seq x y z
N MET A 1 13.81 12.07 -12.15
CA MET A 1 13.71 10.60 -12.27
C MET A 1 12.79 10.14 -11.14
N ALA A 2 11.58 9.68 -11.45
CA ALA A 2 10.62 9.29 -10.42
C ALA A 2 11.15 8.04 -9.70
N LYS A 3 11.48 8.18 -8.41
CA LYS A 3 11.76 7.00 -7.58
C LYS A 3 10.48 6.19 -7.52
N THR A 4 10.53 4.95 -7.97
CA THR A 4 9.41 4.01 -7.85
C THR A 4 9.60 3.20 -6.58
N ILE A 5 8.57 3.09 -5.76
CA ILE A 5 8.56 2.21 -4.60
C ILE A 5 7.73 0.97 -4.88
N LYS A 6 8.22 -0.17 -4.40
CA LYS A 6 7.50 -1.44 -4.40
C LYS A 6 6.72 -1.57 -3.10
N ILE A 7 5.41 -1.69 -3.21
CA ILE A 7 4.52 -1.84 -2.07
C ILE A 7 3.96 -3.26 -2.10
N THR A 8 4.27 -4.05 -1.07
CA THR A 8 3.80 -5.42 -0.91
C THR A 8 2.82 -5.51 0.24
N GLN A 9 1.64 -6.08 0.02
CA GLN A 9 0.70 -6.33 1.11
C GLN A 9 1.16 -7.53 1.97
N THR A 10 1.48 -7.31 3.24
CA THR A 10 1.94 -8.38 4.15
C THR A 10 0.82 -8.94 5.02
N ARG A 11 -0.25 -8.15 5.28
CA ARG A 11 -1.37 -8.57 6.12
C ARG A 11 -2.72 -8.50 5.42
N SER A 12 -3.64 -9.35 5.85
CA SER A 12 -5.02 -9.40 5.34
C SER A 12 -5.81 -8.12 5.62
N ALA A 13 -6.66 -7.74 4.66
CA ALA A 13 -7.64 -6.66 4.80
C ALA A 13 -8.93 -7.07 5.53
N ILE A 14 -9.09 -8.37 5.85
CA ILE A 14 -10.25 -8.88 6.59
C ILE A 14 -10.26 -8.29 8.01
N GLY A 15 -11.44 -7.86 8.49
CA GLY A 15 -11.60 -7.24 9.81
C GLY A 15 -11.01 -5.82 9.95
N ARG A 16 -10.49 -5.22 8.86
CA ARG A 16 -9.97 -3.85 8.88
C ARG A 16 -11.05 -2.82 8.62
N LEU A 17 -10.82 -1.61 9.13
CA LEU A 17 -11.69 -0.46 8.91
C LEU A 17 -11.92 -0.22 7.40
N PRO A 18 -13.14 0.21 7.00
CA PRO A 18 -13.46 0.49 5.60
C PRO A 18 -12.47 1.47 4.94
N LYS A 19 -11.99 2.46 5.71
CA LYS A 19 -10.99 3.44 5.24
C LYS A 19 -9.68 2.78 4.79
N HIS A 20 -9.16 1.83 5.58
CA HIS A 20 -7.93 1.12 5.20
C HIS A 20 -8.13 0.21 4.00
N LYS A 21 -9.31 -0.43 3.88
CA LYS A 21 -9.67 -1.22 2.69
C LYS A 21 -9.69 -0.34 1.43
N ALA A 22 -10.25 0.86 1.52
CA ALA A 22 -10.24 1.82 0.41
C ALA A 22 -8.82 2.26 0.04
N THR A 23 -7.94 2.50 1.02
CA THR A 23 -6.53 2.83 0.77
C THR A 23 -5.79 1.69 0.05
N LEU A 24 -5.97 0.43 0.48
CA LEU A 24 -5.38 -0.72 -0.20
C LEU A 24 -5.86 -0.84 -1.65
N LEU A 25 -7.15 -0.60 -1.88
CA LEU A 25 -7.75 -0.65 -3.21
C LEU A 25 -7.24 0.49 -4.09
N GLY A 26 -7.08 1.69 -3.54
CA GLY A 26 -6.48 2.85 -4.22
C GLY A 26 -4.99 2.65 -4.56
N LEU A 27 -4.24 1.93 -3.71
CA LEU A 27 -2.87 1.53 -4.00
C LEU A 27 -2.79 0.40 -5.04
N GLY A 28 -3.88 -0.33 -5.28
CA GLY A 28 -3.95 -1.46 -6.22
C GLY A 28 -3.61 -2.82 -5.60
N LEU A 29 -3.58 -2.91 -4.27
CA LEU A 29 -3.29 -4.15 -3.54
C LEU A 29 -4.57 -4.99 -3.41
N ARG A 30 -4.56 -6.18 -4.03
CA ARG A 30 -5.74 -7.07 -4.09
C ARG A 30 -5.64 -8.32 -3.21
N ARG A 31 -4.42 -8.78 -2.90
CA ARG A 31 -4.17 -10.01 -2.14
C ARG A 31 -2.88 -9.89 -1.32
N ILE A 32 -2.76 -10.72 -0.27
CA ILE A 32 -1.52 -10.84 0.51
C ILE A 32 -0.40 -11.34 -0.41
N GLY A 33 0.78 -10.76 -0.29
CA GLY A 33 1.93 -11.02 -1.16
C GLY A 33 1.87 -10.33 -2.52
N HIS A 34 0.82 -9.54 -2.80
CA HIS A 34 0.75 -8.75 -4.03
C HIS A 34 1.68 -7.54 -3.92
N THR A 35 2.60 -7.42 -4.86
CA THR A 35 3.50 -6.27 -4.98
C THR A 35 3.03 -5.37 -6.11
N VAL A 36 3.00 -4.06 -5.85
CA VAL A 36 2.65 -3.04 -6.83
C VAL A 36 3.72 -1.97 -6.84
N GLU A 37 4.13 -1.55 -8.03
CA GLU A 37 5.05 -0.43 -8.23
C GLU A 37 4.26 0.87 -8.37
N ARG A 38 4.66 1.88 -7.59
CA ARG A 38 4.07 3.22 -7.59
C ARG A 38 5.15 4.28 -7.50
N GLU A 39 4.86 5.44 -8.07
CA GLU A 39 5.73 6.60 -7.96
C GLU A 39 5.78 7.09 -6.50
N ASP A 40 6.97 7.42 -6.03
CA ASP A 40 7.22 7.99 -4.71
C ASP A 40 6.76 9.45 -4.68
N THR A 41 5.44 9.62 -4.55
CA THR A 41 4.81 10.91 -4.34
C THR A 41 4.40 11.08 -2.87
N PRO A 42 4.34 12.31 -2.35
CA PRO A 42 3.85 12.56 -0.99
C PRO A 42 2.45 11.99 -0.74
N ALA A 43 1.60 11.95 -1.78
CA ALA A 43 0.27 11.35 -1.71
C ALA A 43 0.34 9.83 -1.49
N VAL A 44 1.19 9.11 -2.24
CA VAL A 44 1.40 7.66 -2.07
C VAL A 44 2.01 7.37 -0.70
N ARG A 45 2.99 8.16 -0.25
CA ARG A 45 3.52 8.03 1.12
C ARG A 45 2.45 8.23 2.19
N GLY A 46 1.55 9.19 2.02
CA GLY A 46 0.42 9.41 2.94
C GLY A 46 -0.53 8.20 2.99
N MET A 47 -0.85 7.63 1.83
CA MET A 47 -1.64 6.40 1.73
C MET A 47 -0.95 5.22 2.39
N VAL A 48 0.33 4.99 2.09
CA VAL A 48 1.15 3.93 2.70
C VAL A 48 1.21 4.09 4.21
N ASN A 49 1.43 5.29 4.73
CA ASN A 49 1.52 5.54 6.16
C ASN A 49 0.22 5.17 6.90
N ALA A 50 -0.93 5.43 6.28
CA ALA A 50 -2.24 5.06 6.83
C ALA A 50 -2.44 3.54 6.93
N VAL A 51 -1.70 2.73 6.17
CA VAL A 51 -1.76 1.26 6.18
C VAL A 51 -0.40 0.60 6.46
N SER A 52 0.53 1.32 7.07
CA SER A 52 1.94 0.92 7.28
C SER A 52 2.09 -0.42 7.99
N PHE A 53 1.18 -0.74 8.91
CA PHE A 53 1.14 -2.00 9.65
C PHE A 53 0.69 -3.21 8.80
N MET A 54 0.29 -3.01 7.54
CA MET A 54 -0.16 -4.06 6.61
C MET A 54 0.63 -4.13 5.31
N VAL A 55 1.53 -3.19 5.06
CA VAL A 55 2.29 -3.11 3.83
C VAL A 55 3.78 -3.08 4.15
N LYS A 56 4.58 -3.68 3.27
CA LYS A 56 6.02 -3.54 3.25
C LYS A 56 6.37 -2.68 2.05
N VAL A 57 7.18 -1.65 2.26
CA VAL A 57 7.71 -0.83 1.18
C VAL A 57 9.17 -1.18 0.98
N GLU A 58 9.55 -1.40 -0.28
CA GLU A 58 10.92 -1.60 -0.72
C GLU A 58 11.23 -0.49 -1.75
N GLU A 59 12.36 0.21 -1.56
CA GLU A 59 12.89 1.19 -2.53
C GLU A 59 13.70 0.52 -3.63
#